data_AF-A0A968MGD3-F1
#
_entry.id   AF-A0A968MGD3-F1
#
_cell.length_a   1.000
_cell.length_b   1.000
_cell.length_c   1.000
_cell.angle_alpha   90.00
_cell.angle_beta   90.00
_cell.angle_gamma   90.00
#
_symmetry.space_group_name_H-M   'P 1'
#
loop_
_entity.id
_entity.type
_entity.pdbx_description
1 polymer ?
#
loop_
_entity_poly.entity_id
_entity_poly.type
_entity_poly.pdbx_seq_one_letter_code
_entity_poly.pdbx_strand_id
1 'polypeptide(L)'
;MKKPEGEKLTWHFLAPNVHDFMWAADRDYTHTKYIAKDGTLLRFFYQENERTKAPWEALPAIMSEALEFLNTNYGKYPYKVYSFVQGGDGGMEYPMATLITGERGLASLVGVSVHEMVHSWYQMVLGSNESLYAWMDEGFTTYASAETMNHLRAKRLIPGSQSPIHKPAITMATSDLLPVATKSRSPLMQITSTPIVLMAWLLTRKVACCWGN
;
A
#
# COMPACT_ATOMS: atom_id res chain seq x y z
N MET A 1 16.95 5.18 -11.80
CA MET A 1 18.00 4.27 -11.28
C MET A 1 19.00 4.10 -12.41
N LYS A 2 20.31 4.06 -12.13
CA LYS A 2 21.30 3.75 -13.18
C LYS A 2 21.02 2.34 -13.70
N LYS A 3 20.98 2.17 -15.02
CA LYS A 3 20.73 0.87 -15.65
C LYS A 3 21.98 -0.01 -15.45
N PRO A 4 21.86 -1.21 -14.85
CA PRO A 4 22.97 -2.15 -14.78
C PRO A 4 23.54 -2.45 -16.18
N GLU A 5 24.86 -2.63 -16.30
CA GLU A 5 25.51 -3.08 -17.54
C GLU A 5 25.29 -4.59 -17.73
N GLY A 6 25.01 -5.02 -18.96
CA GLY A 6 24.77 -6.42 -19.33
C GLY A 6 23.42 -6.69 -20.01
N GLU A 7 23.28 -7.87 -20.63
CA GLU A 7 22.03 -8.30 -21.28
C GLU A 7 20.91 -8.60 -20.27
N LYS A 8 21.27 -8.91 -19.02
CA LYS A 8 20.34 -9.17 -17.91
C LYS A 8 20.51 -8.10 -16.85
N LEU A 9 19.38 -7.55 -16.39
CA LEU A 9 19.35 -6.63 -15.26
C LEU A 9 19.01 -7.42 -14.00
N THR A 10 19.87 -7.36 -13.00
CA THR A 10 19.64 -7.96 -11.68
C THR A 10 19.40 -6.86 -10.66
N TRP A 11 18.33 -7.00 -9.88
CA TRP A 11 17.94 -6.07 -8.84
C TRP A 11 17.79 -6.82 -7.52
N HIS A 12 18.29 -6.22 -6.44
CA HIS A 12 18.16 -6.74 -5.09
C HIS A 12 17.30 -5.78 -4.28
N PHE A 13 16.26 -6.31 -3.66
CA PHE A 13 15.33 -5.57 -2.81
C PHE A 13 15.40 -6.11 -1.39
N LEU A 14 15.35 -5.23 -0.40
CA LEU A 14 15.33 -5.58 1.01
C LEU A 14 14.13 -4.87 1.66
N ALA A 15 13.25 -5.67 2.26
CA ALA A 15 12.07 -5.22 2.98
C ALA A 15 12.07 -5.87 4.38
N PRO A 16 12.59 -5.19 5.41
CA PRO A 16 12.54 -5.74 6.77
C PRO A 16 11.11 -5.70 7.31
N ASN A 17 10.76 -6.71 8.11
CA ASN A 17 9.48 -6.80 8.85
C ASN A 17 8.22 -6.76 7.97
N VAL A 18 8.27 -7.36 6.79
CA VAL A 18 7.08 -7.65 5.98
C VAL A 18 6.78 -9.14 6.03
N HIS A 19 5.50 -9.51 6.11
CA HIS A 19 5.08 -10.91 6.18
C HIS A 19 4.71 -11.50 4.80
N ASP A 20 4.68 -10.67 3.76
CA ASP A 20 4.40 -11.05 2.38
C ASP A 20 5.20 -10.17 1.40
N PHE A 21 5.20 -10.48 0.11
CA PHE A 21 5.81 -9.66 -0.93
C PHE A 21 5.09 -9.80 -2.27
N MET A 22 5.16 -8.73 -3.05
CA MET A 22 4.77 -8.74 -4.45
C MET A 22 5.86 -8.12 -5.31
N TRP A 23 5.83 -8.46 -6.59
CA TRP A 23 6.61 -7.75 -7.59
C TRP A 23 5.82 -7.63 -8.90
N ALA A 24 6.10 -6.56 -9.61
CA ALA A 24 5.55 -6.31 -10.93
C ALA A 24 6.65 -5.79 -11.84
N ALA A 25 6.62 -6.25 -13.09
CA ALA A 25 7.52 -5.79 -14.12
C ALA A 25 6.80 -5.68 -15.46
N ASP A 26 6.92 -4.52 -16.08
CA ASP A 26 6.46 -4.27 -17.43
C ASP A 26 7.44 -3.28 -18.09
N ARG A 27 7.69 -3.46 -19.39
CA ARG A 27 8.54 -2.57 -20.18
C ARG A 27 7.87 -1.22 -20.44
N ASP A 28 6.55 -1.21 -20.42
CA ASP A 28 5.73 -0.06 -20.82
C ASP A 28 5.17 0.70 -19.61
N TYR A 29 5.66 0.41 -18.40
CA TYR A 29 5.32 1.22 -17.23
C TYR A 29 5.96 2.60 -17.29
N THR A 30 5.11 3.62 -17.28
CA THR A 30 5.41 4.94 -16.75
C THR A 30 5.62 4.83 -15.24
N HIS A 31 6.63 5.54 -14.72
CA HIS A 31 6.96 5.54 -13.29
C HIS A 31 7.06 6.98 -12.78
N THR A 32 6.08 7.36 -11.98
CA THR A 32 6.03 8.65 -11.29
C THR A 32 6.39 8.48 -9.82
N LYS A 33 7.07 9.48 -9.26
CA LYS A 33 7.47 9.49 -7.85
C LYS A 33 6.94 10.75 -7.18
N TYR A 34 6.57 10.61 -5.92
CA TYR A 34 6.13 11.72 -5.10
C TYR A 34 6.65 11.52 -3.67
N ILE A 35 7.30 12.53 -3.10
CA ILE A 35 7.72 12.49 -1.70
C ILE A 35 6.59 13.13 -0.89
N ALA A 36 5.92 12.32 -0.07
CA ALA A 36 4.88 12.79 0.82
C ALA A 36 5.45 13.68 1.93
N LYS A 37 4.57 14.43 2.61
CA LYS A 37 4.99 15.39 3.64
C LYS A 37 5.74 14.76 4.82
N ASP A 38 5.45 13.50 5.13
CA ASP A 38 6.12 12.74 6.19
C ASP A 38 7.47 12.13 5.75
N GLY A 39 7.87 12.34 4.49
CA GLY A 39 9.08 11.81 3.88
C GLY A 39 8.89 10.45 3.19
N THR A 40 7.70 9.85 3.21
CA THR A 40 7.40 8.59 2.54
C THR A 40 7.49 8.76 1.03
N LEU A 41 8.21 7.86 0.35
CA LEU A 41 8.30 7.86 -1.11
C LEU A 41 7.13 7.07 -1.71
N LEU A 42 6.19 7.79 -2.32
CA LEU A 42 5.11 7.20 -3.10
C LEU A 42 5.59 6.97 -4.53
N ARG A 43 5.30 5.78 -5.07
CA ARG A 43 5.63 5.37 -6.44
C ARG A 43 4.37 4.97 -7.17
N PHE A 44 4.28 5.34 -8.43
CA PHE A 44 3.12 5.08 -9.27
C PHE A 44 3.60 4.46 -10.57
N PHE A 45 3.15 3.23 -10.84
CA PHE A 45 3.51 2.47 -12.04
C PHE A 45 2.25 2.20 -12.85
N TYR A 46 2.18 2.70 -14.08
CA TYR A 46 1.02 2.51 -14.96
C TYR A 46 1.43 2.57 -16.43
N GLN A 47 0.64 1.97 -17.30
CA GLN A 47 0.75 2.10 -18.74
C GLN A 47 -0.07 3.30 -19.18
N GLU A 48 0.60 4.30 -19.74
CA GLU A 48 -0.04 5.52 -20.20
C GLU A 48 -0.87 5.26 -21.46
N ASN A 49 -2.15 5.65 -21.41
CA ASN A 49 -3.08 5.69 -22.52
C ASN A 49 -4.13 6.79 -22.27
N GLU A 50 -5.07 6.97 -23.20
CA GLU A 50 -6.10 8.01 -23.12
C GLU A 50 -6.96 7.94 -21.85
N ARG A 51 -7.14 6.74 -21.27
CA ARG A 51 -7.95 6.50 -20.07
C ARG A 51 -7.14 6.61 -18.78
N THR A 52 -5.83 6.35 -18.81
CA THR A 52 -4.98 6.33 -17.61
C THR A 52 -4.26 7.65 -17.38
N LYS A 53 -3.90 8.40 -18.44
CA LYS A 53 -3.03 9.58 -18.32
C LYS A 53 -3.48 10.59 -17.27
N ALA A 54 -4.65 11.21 -17.46
CA ALA A 54 -5.12 12.27 -16.56
C ALA A 54 -5.41 11.77 -15.12
N PRO A 55 -6.09 10.63 -14.90
CA PRO A 55 -6.30 10.10 -13.54
C PRO A 55 -4.99 9.79 -12.80
N TRP A 56 -4.02 9.17 -13.47
CA TRP A 56 -2.75 8.78 -12.83
C TRP A 56 -1.79 9.95 -12.64
N GLU A 57 -1.88 11.01 -13.45
CA GLU A 57 -1.14 12.27 -13.22
C GLU A 57 -1.65 13.01 -11.96
N ALA A 58 -2.96 12.95 -11.67
CA ALA A 58 -3.55 13.60 -10.49
C ALA A 58 -3.36 12.79 -9.20
N LEU A 59 -3.28 11.46 -9.30
CA LEU A 59 -3.24 10.54 -8.17
C LEU A 59 -2.15 10.84 -7.11
N PRO A 60 -0.90 11.22 -7.45
CA PRO A 60 0.17 11.37 -6.47
C PRO A 60 -0.09 12.42 -5.38
N ALA A 61 -0.57 13.60 -5.77
CA ALA A 61 -0.87 14.67 -4.83
C ALA A 61 -2.05 14.30 -3.90
N ILE A 62 -3.06 13.62 -4.46
CA ILE A 62 -4.25 13.17 -3.72
C ILE A 62 -3.85 12.08 -2.72
N MET A 63 -3.05 11.10 -3.13
CA MET A 63 -2.60 10.03 -2.24
C MET A 63 -1.64 10.52 -1.16
N SER A 64 -0.84 11.56 -1.42
CA SER A 64 -0.06 12.20 -0.35
C SER A 64 -0.94 12.85 0.72
N GLU A 65 -2.05 13.46 0.34
CA GLU A 65 -3.01 14.03 1.30
C GLU A 65 -3.77 12.92 2.04
N ALA A 66 -4.13 11.84 1.34
CA ALA A 66 -4.73 10.66 1.96
C ALA A 66 -3.79 10.04 3.02
N LEU A 67 -2.50 9.89 2.70
CA LEU A 67 -1.49 9.38 3.63
C LEU A 67 -1.35 10.28 4.87
N GLU A 68 -1.36 11.61 4.71
CA GLU A 68 -1.32 12.53 5.85
C GLU A 68 -2.54 12.39 6.76
N PHE A 69 -3.73 12.26 6.17
CA PHE A 69 -4.95 12.00 6.92
C PHE A 69 -4.87 10.66 7.67
N LEU A 70 -4.45 9.58 6.99
CA LEU A 70 -4.33 8.27 7.63
C LEU A 70 -3.29 8.28 8.76
N ASN A 71 -2.13 8.92 8.53
CA ASN A 71 -1.09 9.08 9.53
C ASN A 71 -1.59 9.79 10.80
N THR A 72 -2.44 10.80 10.61
CA THR A 72 -2.98 11.61 11.71
C THR A 72 -4.03 10.85 12.52
N ASN A 73 -4.86 10.03 11.87
CA ASN A 73 -6.04 9.42 12.49
C ASN A 73 -5.84 7.96 12.92
N TYR A 74 -4.95 7.21 12.27
CA TYR A 74 -4.77 5.77 12.48
C TYR A 74 -3.33 5.40 12.89
N GLY A 75 -2.45 6.37 13.06
CA GLY A 75 -1.04 6.18 13.45
C GLY A 75 -0.10 6.30 12.25
N LYS A 76 1.21 6.37 12.50
CA LYS A 76 2.18 6.63 11.42
C LYS A 76 2.41 5.40 10.53
N TYR A 77 2.39 5.59 9.22
CA TYR A 77 2.80 4.59 8.24
C TYR A 77 4.22 4.09 8.55
N PRO A 78 4.43 2.76 8.72
CA PRO A 78 5.67 2.24 9.30
C PRO A 78 6.82 2.09 8.30
N TYR A 79 6.57 2.22 6.99
CA TYR A 79 7.57 1.98 5.94
C TYR A 79 8.01 3.27 5.24
N LYS A 80 9.11 3.20 4.48
CA LYS A 80 9.70 4.36 3.78
C LYS A 80 9.16 4.56 2.36
N VAL A 81 8.49 3.56 1.81
CA VAL A 81 8.02 3.55 0.42
C VAL A 81 6.65 2.91 0.35
N TYR A 82 5.80 3.42 -0.53
CA TYR A 82 4.55 2.74 -0.92
C TYR A 82 4.41 2.81 -2.44
N SER A 83 4.01 1.72 -3.09
CA SER A 83 3.93 1.61 -4.55
C SER A 83 2.52 1.28 -5.02
N PHE A 84 1.91 2.19 -5.78
CA PHE A 84 0.68 1.95 -6.53
C PHE A 84 1.05 1.40 -7.90
N VAL A 85 0.60 0.19 -8.21
CA VAL A 85 0.99 -0.53 -9.42
C VAL A 85 -0.25 -0.91 -10.21
N GLN A 86 -0.33 -0.49 -11.47
CA GLN A 86 -1.37 -0.94 -12.37
C GLN A 86 -1.20 -2.44 -12.67
N GLY A 87 -2.19 -3.24 -12.29
CA GLY A 87 -2.22 -4.68 -12.54
C GLY A 87 -3.41 -5.35 -11.87
N GLY A 88 -3.61 -6.64 -12.17
CA GLY A 88 -4.68 -7.45 -11.58
C GLY A 88 -6.10 -7.05 -12.01
N ASP A 89 -7.08 -7.66 -11.35
CA ASP A 89 -8.51 -7.42 -11.54
C ASP A 89 -9.13 -6.98 -10.20
N GLY A 90 -9.34 -5.68 -10.04
CA GLY A 90 -9.78 -5.07 -8.77
C GLY A 90 -8.71 -4.21 -8.11
N GLY A 91 -8.51 -4.47 -6.83
CA GLY A 91 -7.47 -3.97 -5.96
C GLY A 91 -6.93 -5.15 -5.14
N MET A 92 -5.63 -5.13 -4.84
CA MET A 92 -5.01 -6.13 -3.96
C MET A 92 -3.87 -5.46 -3.20
N GLU A 93 -3.91 -5.57 -1.89
CA GLU A 93 -2.98 -5.01 -0.95
C GLU A 93 -1.76 -5.92 -0.73
N TYR A 94 -0.61 -5.30 -0.54
CA TYR A 94 0.63 -5.96 -0.16
C TYR A 94 1.42 -5.04 0.78
N PRO A 95 2.37 -5.58 1.56
CA PRO A 95 3.27 -4.72 2.31
C PRO A 95 4.01 -3.76 1.35
N MET A 96 3.85 -2.46 1.57
CA MET A 96 4.46 -1.37 0.77
C MET A 96 4.01 -1.29 -0.70
N ALA A 97 2.97 -2.01 -1.12
CA ALA A 97 2.49 -1.95 -2.50
C ALA A 97 1.02 -2.32 -2.63
N THR A 98 0.43 -1.93 -3.75
CA THR A 98 -0.88 -2.43 -4.18
C THR A 98 -0.92 -2.66 -5.69
N LEU A 99 -1.63 -3.70 -6.11
CA LEU A 99 -2.08 -3.87 -7.48
C LEU A 99 -3.47 -3.27 -7.65
N ILE A 100 -3.64 -2.37 -8.62
CA ILE A 100 -4.92 -1.72 -8.90
C ILE A 100 -5.24 -1.77 -10.40
N THR A 101 -6.50 -2.04 -10.75
CA THR A 101 -6.94 -1.88 -12.15
C THR A 101 -6.82 -0.41 -12.56
N GLY A 102 -6.07 -0.13 -13.63
CA GLY A 102 -5.64 1.23 -13.94
C GLY A 102 -6.61 2.08 -14.76
N GLU A 103 -7.49 1.49 -15.56
CA GLU A 103 -8.39 2.24 -16.48
C GLU A 103 -9.69 2.70 -15.79
N ARG A 104 -9.52 3.39 -14.65
CA ARG A 104 -10.60 3.91 -13.80
C ARG A 104 -10.70 5.42 -13.92
N GLY A 105 -11.90 5.97 -13.79
CA GLY A 105 -12.08 7.41 -13.59
C GLY A 105 -11.47 7.86 -12.26
N LEU A 106 -11.06 9.13 -12.15
CA LEU A 106 -10.27 9.64 -11.02
C LEU A 106 -10.84 9.27 -9.64
N ALA A 107 -12.13 9.50 -9.39
CA ALA A 107 -12.74 9.20 -8.09
C ALA A 107 -12.72 7.69 -7.76
N SER A 108 -12.88 6.83 -8.76
CA SER A 108 -12.80 5.37 -8.58
C SER A 108 -11.35 4.92 -8.38
N LEU A 109 -10.40 5.51 -9.12
CA LEU A 109 -8.97 5.22 -8.98
C LEU A 109 -8.46 5.61 -7.59
N VAL A 110 -8.83 6.79 -7.10
CA VAL A 110 -8.51 7.25 -5.74
C VAL A 110 -9.19 6.35 -4.71
N GLY A 111 -10.47 6.00 -4.92
CA GLY A 111 -11.21 5.12 -4.00
C GLY A 111 -10.54 3.78 -3.78
N VAL A 112 -10.18 3.06 -4.86
CA VAL A 112 -9.46 1.79 -4.74
C VAL A 112 -8.07 2.01 -4.13
N SER A 113 -7.32 3.02 -4.59
CA SER A 113 -5.98 3.31 -4.05
C SER A 113 -5.97 3.60 -2.55
N VAL A 114 -7.00 4.29 -2.05
CA VAL A 114 -7.18 4.54 -0.62
C VAL A 114 -7.53 3.25 0.12
N HIS A 115 -8.47 2.44 -0.39
CA HIS A 115 -8.83 1.14 0.20
C HIS A 115 -7.59 0.26 0.37
N GLU A 116 -6.86 0.00 -0.71
CA GLU A 116 -5.67 -0.87 -0.67
C GLU A 116 -4.54 -0.31 0.20
N MET A 117 -4.39 1.02 0.27
CA MET A 117 -3.39 1.64 1.14
C MET A 117 -3.73 1.48 2.62
N VAL A 118 -5.01 1.53 2.98
CA VAL A 118 -5.47 1.45 4.37
C VAL A 118 -5.17 0.09 5.01
N HIS A 119 -5.14 -1.00 4.25
CA HIS A 119 -4.68 -2.30 4.76
C HIS A 119 -3.27 -2.24 5.38
N SER A 120 -2.46 -1.24 5.03
CA SER A 120 -1.16 -1.00 5.66
C SER A 120 -1.21 -0.72 7.17
N TRP A 121 -2.36 -0.31 7.72
CA TRP A 121 -2.52 -0.03 9.17
C TRP A 121 -3.20 -1.16 9.93
N TYR A 122 -3.92 -2.04 9.24
CA TYR A 122 -4.70 -3.11 9.85
C TYR A 122 -4.03 -4.46 9.60
N GLN A 123 -4.18 -5.03 8.40
CA GLN A 123 -3.50 -6.26 7.99
C GLN A 123 -1.99 -6.23 8.31
N MET A 124 -1.31 -5.16 7.92
CA MET A 124 0.16 -5.12 7.91
C MET A 124 0.79 -4.77 9.26
N VAL A 125 0.02 -4.17 10.18
CA VAL A 125 0.51 -3.78 11.52
C VAL A 125 -0.06 -4.69 12.61
N LEU A 126 -1.33 -5.09 12.51
CA LEU A 126 -1.97 -5.98 13.48
C LEU A 126 -1.77 -7.46 13.12
N GLY A 127 -1.56 -7.80 11.85
CA GLY A 127 -1.25 -9.16 11.41
C GLY A 127 -2.36 -10.17 11.67
N SER A 128 -3.63 -9.82 11.42
CA SER A 128 -4.76 -10.73 11.60
C SER A 128 -4.70 -11.88 10.58
N ASN A 129 -5.12 -13.09 11.00
CA ASN A 129 -5.31 -14.21 10.08
C ASN A 129 -6.53 -13.92 9.18
N GLU A 130 -6.29 -13.42 7.98
CA GLU A 130 -7.30 -12.99 7.02
C GLU A 130 -8.23 -14.14 6.60
N SER A 131 -7.68 -15.35 6.39
CA SER A 131 -8.48 -16.52 5.99
C SER A 131 -9.56 -16.89 7.01
N LEU A 132 -9.35 -16.57 8.29
CA LEU A 132 -10.32 -16.81 9.37
C LEU A 132 -11.11 -15.56 9.76
N TYR A 133 -10.53 -14.37 9.60
CA TYR A 133 -11.05 -13.11 10.14
C TYR A 133 -11.05 -11.97 9.12
N ALA A 134 -11.34 -12.26 7.85
CA ALA A 134 -11.41 -11.27 6.75
C ALA A 134 -12.26 -10.04 7.08
N TRP A 135 -13.34 -10.22 7.84
CA TRP A 135 -14.21 -9.11 8.25
C TRP A 135 -13.50 -8.05 9.10
N MET A 136 -12.47 -8.43 9.86
CA MET A 136 -11.70 -7.47 10.66
C MET A 136 -10.92 -6.57 9.71
N ASP A 137 -10.18 -7.15 8.77
CA ASP A 137 -9.35 -6.40 7.86
C ASP A 137 -10.19 -5.54 6.90
N GLU A 138 -11.09 -6.17 6.14
CA GLU A 138 -11.95 -5.47 5.18
C GLU A 138 -12.92 -4.48 5.84
N GLY A 139 -13.42 -4.81 7.03
CA GLY A 139 -14.33 -3.95 7.77
C GLY A 139 -13.65 -2.66 8.26
N PHE A 140 -12.45 -2.79 8.85
CA PHE A 140 -11.66 -1.63 9.25
C PHE A 140 -11.19 -0.84 8.03
N THR A 141 -10.75 -1.51 6.97
CA THR A 141 -10.33 -0.87 5.73
C THR A 141 -11.47 -0.07 5.12
N THR A 142 -12.66 -0.65 4.99
CA THR A 142 -13.84 0.03 4.46
C THR A 142 -14.21 1.27 5.27
N TYR A 143 -14.12 1.19 6.59
CA TYR A 143 -14.41 2.32 7.46
C TYR A 143 -13.40 3.46 7.28
N ALA A 144 -12.11 3.16 7.40
CA ALA A 144 -11.06 4.17 7.32
C ALA A 144 -10.92 4.74 5.90
N SER A 145 -11.16 3.94 4.85
CA SER A 145 -11.20 4.39 3.47
C SER A 145 -12.37 5.33 3.22
N ALA A 146 -13.56 5.05 3.77
CA ALA A 146 -14.71 5.95 3.68
C ALA A 146 -14.43 7.32 4.33
N GLU A 147 -13.88 7.34 5.55
CA GLU A 147 -13.51 8.58 6.24
C GLU A 147 -12.48 9.39 5.45
N THR A 148 -11.47 8.71 4.90
CA THR A 148 -10.44 9.34 4.07
C THR A 148 -11.03 9.92 2.78
N MET A 149 -11.93 9.18 2.10
CA MET A 149 -12.61 9.67 0.90
C MET A 149 -13.48 10.90 1.19
N ASN A 150 -14.12 10.97 2.35
CA ASN A 150 -14.85 12.15 2.77
C ASN A 150 -13.94 13.35 3.01
N HIS A 151 -12.78 13.15 3.65
CA HIS A 151 -11.77 14.19 3.83
C HIS A 151 -11.28 14.74 2.49
N LEU A 152 -10.98 13.86 1.52
CA LEU A 152 -10.53 14.27 0.18
C LEU A 152 -11.62 15.05 -0.58
N ARG A 153 -12.90 14.67 -0.45
CA ARG A 153 -14.04 15.43 -1.00
C ARG A 153 -14.20 16.78 -0.32
N ALA A 154 -14.03 16.86 1.01
CA ALA A 154 -14.08 18.11 1.76
C ALA A 154 -13.00 19.10 1.28
N LYS A 155 -11.81 18.60 0.95
CA LYS A 155 -10.72 19.36 0.32
C LYS A 155 -10.89 19.62 -1.17
N ARG A 156 -11.97 19.13 -1.79
CA ARG A 156 -12.28 19.26 -3.24
C ARG A 156 -11.20 18.67 -4.15
N LEU A 157 -10.47 17.65 -3.66
CA LEU A 157 -9.45 16.94 -4.44
C LEU A 157 -10.03 15.88 -5.37
N ILE A 158 -11.23 15.39 -5.04
CA ILE A 158 -12.01 14.45 -5.86
C ILE A 158 -13.45 14.93 -5.97
N PRO A 159 -14.17 14.60 -7.06
CA PRO A 159 -15.56 15.00 -7.23
C PRO A 159 -16.50 14.27 -6.25
N GLY A 160 -17.67 14.87 -6.04
CA GLY A 160 -18.74 14.34 -5.20
C GLY A 160 -18.91 15.09 -3.87
N SER A 161 -20.07 14.93 -3.25
CA SER A 161 -20.35 15.44 -1.91
C SER A 161 -19.84 14.47 -0.85
N GLN A 162 -19.57 14.99 0.36
CA GLN A 162 -19.33 14.13 1.51
C GLN A 162 -20.54 13.21 1.73
N SER A 163 -20.26 11.95 2.06
CA SER A 163 -21.29 11.00 2.48
C SER A 163 -21.43 11.08 4.00
N PRO A 164 -22.63 11.08 4.59
CA PRO A 164 -22.76 10.96 6.03
C PRO A 164 -22.19 9.60 6.47
N ILE A 165 -21.03 9.59 7.11
CA ILE A 165 -20.50 8.40 7.77
C ILE A 165 -21.01 8.44 9.20
N HIS A 166 -21.69 7.37 9.60
CA HIS A 166 -22.12 7.21 10.98
C HIS A 166 -20.85 6.95 11.80
N LYS A 167 -20.29 7.97 12.46
CA LYS A 167 -19.05 7.86 13.24
C LYS A 167 -19.16 6.71 14.26
N PRO A 168 -18.53 5.54 14.07
CA PRO A 168 -18.35 4.61 15.15
C PRO A 168 -17.32 5.19 16.13
N ALA A 169 -17.58 5.04 17.43
CA ALA A 169 -16.70 5.48 18.51
C ALA A 169 -15.47 4.56 18.66
N ILE A 170 -14.77 4.23 17.57
CA ILE A 170 -13.54 3.43 17.61
C ILE A 170 -12.37 4.34 17.22
N THR A 171 -11.77 4.97 18.23
CA THR A 171 -10.44 5.56 18.11
C THR A 171 -9.42 4.45 18.35
N MET A 172 -8.56 4.16 17.36
CA MET A 172 -7.44 3.25 17.57
C MET A 172 -6.55 3.84 18.66
N ALA A 173 -6.22 3.06 19.68
CA ALA A 173 -5.37 3.52 20.77
C ALA A 173 -4.04 4.01 20.19
N THR A 174 -3.77 5.31 20.30
CA THR A 174 -2.45 5.87 20.00
C THR A 174 -1.45 5.27 20.98
N SER A 175 -0.21 5.10 20.53
CA SER A 175 0.89 4.40 21.20
C SER A 175 1.29 4.92 22.59
N ASP A 176 0.59 5.91 23.14
CA ASP A 176 0.95 6.59 24.39
C ASP A 176 0.35 5.93 25.65
N LEU A 177 -0.33 4.79 25.53
CA LEU A 177 -1.09 4.19 26.63
C LEU A 177 -0.74 2.75 27.04
N LEU A 178 0.44 2.20 26.73
CA LEU A 178 0.90 0.97 27.41
C LEU A 178 2.41 0.96 27.66
N PRO A 179 2.88 1.09 28.92
CA PRO A 179 4.16 0.50 29.30
C PRO A 179 3.94 -1.02 29.34
N VAL A 180 4.29 -1.71 28.26
CA VAL A 180 4.37 -3.18 28.30
C VAL A 180 5.59 -3.54 29.16
N ALA A 181 5.34 -3.75 30.44
CA ALA A 181 6.30 -4.37 31.35
C ALA A 181 6.46 -5.84 30.97
N THR A 182 7.47 -6.18 30.17
CA THR A 182 7.87 -7.57 29.94
C THR A 182 8.69 -8.07 31.12
N LYS A 183 8.04 -8.79 32.04
CA LYS A 183 8.73 -9.70 32.96
C LYS A 183 8.20 -11.10 32.74
N SER A 184 8.87 -11.85 31.86
CA SER A 184 8.78 -13.30 31.82
C SER A 184 10.11 -13.87 31.34
N ARG A 185 10.66 -14.77 32.16
CA ARG A 185 11.92 -15.48 31.94
C ARG A 185 11.68 -16.74 31.09
N SER A 186 12.72 -17.11 30.32
CA SER A 186 13.04 -18.41 29.71
C SER A 186 12.48 -18.73 28.31
N PRO A 187 13.16 -19.61 27.54
CA PRO A 187 14.54 -19.50 27.07
C PRO A 187 14.60 -19.28 25.54
N LEU A 188 15.74 -18.77 25.07
CA LEU A 188 16.05 -18.46 23.67
C LEU A 188 15.85 -19.66 22.73
N MET A 189 14.93 -19.53 21.78
CA MET A 189 14.95 -20.29 20.53
C MET A 189 15.55 -19.37 19.45
N GLN A 190 16.83 -19.56 19.13
CA GLN A 190 17.45 -18.92 17.98
C GLN A 190 16.94 -19.59 16.71
N ILE A 191 16.11 -18.88 15.94
CA ILE A 191 15.82 -19.22 14.55
C ILE A 191 16.85 -18.46 13.71
N THR A 192 17.86 -19.17 13.23
CA THR A 192 18.76 -18.65 12.20
C THR A 192 18.05 -18.73 10.86
N SER A 193 17.52 -17.61 10.35
CA SER A 193 16.99 -17.54 9.00
C SER A 193 18.13 -17.31 8.01
N THR A 194 18.39 -18.30 7.17
CA THR A 194 19.24 -18.21 5.98
C THR A 194 18.64 -17.16 5.02
N PRO A 195 19.44 -16.28 4.38
CA PRO A 195 18.90 -15.36 3.38
C PRO A 195 18.36 -16.15 2.17
N ILE A 196 17.09 -15.94 1.83
CA ILE A 196 16.49 -16.45 0.60
C ILE A 196 17.08 -15.65 -0.56
N VAL A 197 17.88 -16.32 -1.39
CA VAL A 197 18.39 -15.80 -2.67
C VAL A 197 17.31 -16.02 -3.72
N LEU A 198 16.71 -14.95 -4.23
CA LEU A 198 15.74 -15.04 -5.33
C LEU A 198 16.46 -14.97 -6.69
N MET A 199 16.38 -16.05 -7.48
CA MET A 199 16.86 -16.08 -8.87
C MET A 199 15.83 -15.47 -9.82
N ALA A 200 16.27 -14.55 -10.69
CA ALA A 200 15.45 -13.91 -11.71
C ALA A 200 15.35 -14.75 -13.00
N TRP A 201 14.14 -14.92 -13.52
CA TRP A 201 13.85 -15.50 -14.85
C TRP A 201 13.59 -14.41 -15.91
N LEU A 202 13.88 -14.73 -17.18
CA LEU A 202 13.66 -13.86 -18.34
C LEU A 202 12.17 -13.48 -18.48
N LEU A 203 11.88 -12.18 -18.64
CA LEU A 203 10.55 -11.66 -18.91
C LEU A 203 10.36 -11.39 -20.41
N THR A 204 9.50 -12.16 -21.07
CA THR A 204 8.98 -11.86 -22.42
C THR A 204 7.50 -11.45 -22.42
N ARG A 205 6.81 -11.39 -21.28
CA ARG A 205 5.42 -10.91 -21.14
C ARG A 205 5.20 -10.27 -19.76
N LYS A 206 4.11 -9.49 -19.61
CA LYS A 206 3.65 -8.91 -18.34
C LYS A 206 3.70 -9.96 -17.23
N VAL A 207 4.40 -9.68 -16.14
CA VAL A 207 4.33 -10.51 -14.94
C VAL A 207 4.07 -9.60 -13.75
N ALA A 208 2.87 -9.75 -13.19
CA ALA A 208 2.62 -9.55 -11.78
C ALA A 208 2.57 -10.96 -11.19
N CYS A 209 3.44 -11.26 -10.23
CA CYS A 209 3.47 -12.56 -9.58
C CYS A 209 3.39 -12.34 -8.07
N CYS A 210 2.46 -13.05 -7.47
CA CYS A 210 2.13 -13.00 -6.05
C CYS A 210 2.38 -14.40 -5.49
N TRP A 211 3.02 -14.49 -4.33
CA TRP A 211 3.24 -15.75 -3.63
C TRP A 211 2.60 -15.63 -2.25
N GLY A 212 1.31 -15.93 -2.16
CA GLY A 212 0.64 -16.13 -0.87
C GLY A 212 1.04 -17.49 -0.30
N ASN A 213 1.31 -17.53 1.01
CA ASN A 213 1.47 -18.79 1.76
C ASN A 213 0.16 -19.57 1.87
#